data_AF-E9I1U8-F1
#
_entry.id   AF-E9I1U8-F1
#
_cell.length_a   1.000
_cell.length_b   1.000
_cell.length_c   1.000
_cell.angle_alpha   90.00
_cell.angle_beta   90.00
_cell.angle_gamma   90.00
#
_symmetry.space_group_name_H-M   'P 1'
#
loop_
_entity.id
_entity.type
_entity.pdbx_description
1 polymer ?
#
loop_
_entity_poly.entity_id
_entity_poly.type
_entity_poly.pdbx_seq_one_letter_code
_entity_poly.pdbx_strand_id
1 'polypeptide(L)'
;WLTDLGFEEYYDLFVQSGYDMHTITRMTPEDLTAIGIQKPNHRKKLKAEMALLQIPDGLPDFKPETLEEWLALLGLAEYSPSLRRQGYRTVEDVTQLTWEDLEDFGILRL
;
A
#
# COMPACT_ATOMS: atom_id res chain seq x y z
N TRP A 1 -0.55 12.48 -14.29
CA TRP A 1 0.69 12.24 -13.53
C TRP A 1 1.87 11.88 -14.44
N LEU A 2 1.95 10.68 -15.02
CA LEU A 2 3.10 10.32 -15.89
C LEU A 2 3.30 11.30 -17.07
N THR A 3 2.21 11.72 -17.72
CA THR A 3 2.22 12.77 -18.75
C THR A 3 2.76 14.10 -18.23
N ASP A 4 2.36 14.52 -17.02
CA ASP A 4 2.84 15.77 -16.40
C ASP A 4 4.35 15.73 -16.08
N LEU A 5 4.88 14.54 -15.84
CA LEU A 5 6.31 14.30 -15.63
C LEU A 5 7.12 14.13 -16.92
N GLY A 6 6.44 14.02 -18.06
CA GLY A 6 7.05 13.67 -19.35
C GLY A 6 7.49 12.20 -19.45
N PHE A 7 6.85 11.32 -18.69
CA PHE A 7 7.12 9.87 -18.63
C PHE A 7 5.94 9.01 -19.11
N GLU A 8 5.11 9.55 -19.98
CA GLU A 8 3.99 8.82 -20.61
C GLU A 8 4.43 7.55 -21.35
N GLU A 9 5.69 7.49 -21.81
CA GLU A 9 6.29 6.28 -22.40
C GLU A 9 6.27 5.06 -21.46
N TYR A 10 6.15 5.28 -20.14
CA TYR A 10 6.09 4.20 -19.15
C TYR A 10 4.68 3.79 -18.76
N TYR A 11 3.66 4.47 -19.27
CA TYR A 11 2.27 4.17 -18.95
C TYR A 11 1.92 2.70 -19.21
N ASP A 12 2.29 2.20 -20.39
CA ASP A 12 2.01 0.81 -20.78
C ASP A 12 2.71 -0.20 -19.86
N LEU A 13 3.90 0.11 -19.34
CA LEU A 13 4.63 -0.77 -18.41
C LEU A 13 3.91 -0.92 -17.07
N PHE A 14 3.41 0.19 -16.51
CA PHE A 14 2.63 0.16 -15.28
C PHE A 14 1.30 -0.57 -15.47
N VAL A 15 0.59 -0.30 -16.58
CA VAL A 15 -0.70 -0.94 -16.87
C VAL A 15 -0.56 -2.44 -17.14
N GLN A 16 0.44 -2.87 -17.93
CA GLN A 16 0.70 -4.29 -18.20
C GLN A 16 1.10 -5.06 -16.94
N SER A 17 1.76 -4.38 -16.00
CA SER A 17 2.12 -4.95 -14.70
C SER A 17 0.95 -4.95 -13.70
N GLY A 18 -0.18 -4.34 -14.04
CA GLY A 18 -1.36 -4.25 -13.17
C GLY A 18 -1.20 -3.28 -12.00
N TYR A 19 -0.23 -2.36 -12.05
CA TYR A 19 -0.02 -1.38 -10.99
C TYR A 19 -1.05 -0.25 -11.08
N ASP A 20 -1.70 0.02 -9.96
CA ASP A 20 -2.57 1.19 -9.78
C ASP A 20 -1.79 2.37 -9.15
N MET A 21 -2.37 3.57 -9.15
CA MET A 21 -1.66 4.75 -8.63
C MET A 21 -1.29 4.63 -7.16
N HIS A 22 -2.07 3.90 -6.37
CA HIS A 22 -1.79 3.68 -4.94
C HIS A 22 -0.56 2.78 -4.74
N THR A 23 -0.41 1.73 -5.54
CA THR A 23 0.78 0.88 -5.50
C THR A 23 1.99 1.61 -6.07
N ILE A 24 1.80 2.40 -7.13
CA ILE A 24 2.87 3.19 -7.73
C ILE A 24 3.52 4.10 -6.68
N THR A 25 2.81 4.81 -5.81
CA THR A 25 3.45 5.67 -4.80
C THR A 25 4.35 4.91 -3.81
N ARG A 26 4.12 3.60 -3.64
CA ARG A 26 4.87 2.72 -2.73
C ARG A 26 5.99 1.91 -3.40
N MET A 27 6.12 1.98 -4.72
CA MET A 27 7.13 1.20 -5.45
C MET A 27 8.57 1.64 -5.11
N THR A 28 9.44 0.65 -4.97
CA THR A 28 10.87 0.82 -4.77
C THR A 28 11.62 1.02 -6.09
N PRO A 29 12.87 1.55 -6.08
CA PRO A 29 13.73 1.55 -7.28
C PRO A 29 13.86 0.18 -7.94
N GLU A 30 13.84 -0.87 -7.14
CA GLU A 30 13.92 -2.27 -7.55
C GLU A 30 12.65 -2.65 -8.34
N ASP A 31 11.47 -2.30 -7.84
CA ASP A 31 10.18 -2.55 -8.52
C ASP A 31 10.11 -1.80 -9.86
N LEU A 32 10.57 -0.54 -9.89
CA LEU A 32 10.68 0.23 -11.14
C LEU A 32 11.61 -0.46 -12.15
N THR A 33 12.66 -1.12 -11.67
CA THR A 33 13.58 -1.88 -12.51
C THR A 33 12.92 -3.15 -13.03
N ALA A 34 12.12 -3.82 -12.20
CA ALA A 34 11.41 -5.04 -12.54
C ALA A 34 10.39 -4.83 -13.68
N ILE A 35 9.71 -3.67 -13.71
CA ILE A 35 8.80 -3.32 -14.81
C ILE A 35 9.49 -2.80 -16.07
N GLY A 36 10.82 -2.71 -16.09
CA GLY A 36 11.60 -2.30 -17.27
C GLY A 36 12.09 -0.86 -17.26
N ILE A 37 11.90 -0.08 -16.19
CA ILE A 37 12.45 1.28 -16.06
C ILE A 37 13.88 1.20 -15.55
N GLN A 38 14.82 0.84 -16.42
CA GLN A 38 16.22 0.63 -16.04
C GLN A 38 17.05 1.94 -15.99
N LYS A 39 16.57 3.00 -16.64
CA LYS A 39 17.26 4.31 -16.71
C LYS A 39 17.40 4.92 -15.31
N PRO A 40 18.62 5.09 -14.75
CA PRO A 40 18.81 5.57 -13.38
C PRO A 40 18.24 6.98 -13.13
N ASN A 41 18.38 7.87 -14.11
CA ASN A 41 17.86 9.23 -14.03
C ASN A 41 16.33 9.26 -13.95
N HIS A 42 15.67 8.37 -14.70
CA HIS A 42 14.20 8.29 -14.73
C HIS A 42 13.69 7.68 -13.42
N ARG A 43 14.33 6.61 -12.92
CA ARG A 43 14.01 6.03 -11.60
C ARG A 43 14.14 7.06 -10.48
N LYS A 44 15.21 7.85 -10.45
CA LYS A 44 15.39 8.91 -9.44
C LYS A 44 14.28 9.95 -9.50
N LYS A 45 13.91 10.40 -10.71
CA LYS A 45 12.86 11.42 -10.89
C LYS A 45 11.48 10.88 -10.53
N LEU A 46 11.12 9.70 -11.02
CA LEU A 46 9.88 9.01 -10.66
C LEU A 46 9.79 8.81 -9.15
N LYS A 47 10.83 8.29 -8.49
CA LYS A 47 10.85 8.10 -7.04
C LYS A 47 10.63 9.41 -6.27
N ALA A 48 11.27 10.49 -6.70
CA ALA A 48 11.09 11.80 -6.07
C ALA A 48 9.64 12.29 -6.21
N GLU A 49 9.04 12.12 -7.38
CA GLU A 49 7.65 12.52 -7.65
C GLU A 49 6.63 11.61 -6.95
N MET A 50 6.91 10.31 -6.84
CA MET A 50 6.12 9.35 -6.07
C MET A 50 6.15 9.69 -4.57
N ALA A 51 7.29 10.14 -4.05
CA ALA A 51 7.38 10.62 -2.67
C ALA A 51 6.67 11.97 -2.44
N LEU A 52 6.48 12.77 -3.51
CA LEU A 52 5.70 14.01 -3.47
C LEU A 52 4.20 13.76 -3.67
N LEU A 53 3.84 12.68 -4.37
CA LEU A 53 2.49 12.14 -4.40
C LEU A 53 2.16 11.55 -3.01
N GLN A 54 1.83 12.44 -2.07
CA GLN A 54 1.07 12.05 -0.89
C GLN A 54 -0.34 11.69 -1.35
N ILE A 55 -0.50 10.51 -1.95
CA ILE A 55 -1.80 9.85 -1.95
C ILE A 55 -2.01 9.50 -0.48
N PRO A 56 -3.01 10.07 0.21
CA PRO A 56 -3.27 9.68 1.58
C PRO A 56 -3.62 8.20 1.54
N ASP A 57 -2.80 7.35 2.18
CA ASP A 57 -2.96 5.89 2.27
C ASP A 57 -4.29 5.46 2.94
N GLY A 58 -5.24 6.38 3.17
CA GLY A 58 -6.42 6.21 4.02
C GLY A 58 -6.09 6.02 5.50
N LEU A 59 -4.79 5.89 5.81
CA LEU A 59 -4.27 5.65 7.14
C LEU A 59 -4.03 6.97 7.85
N PRO A 60 -4.54 7.16 9.08
CA PRO A 60 -4.27 8.35 9.84
C PRO A 60 -2.81 8.38 10.31
N ASP A 61 -2.25 9.59 10.37
CA ASP A 61 -0.96 9.89 11.03
C ASP A 61 -1.00 9.67 12.56
N PHE A 62 -2.10 9.15 13.10
CA PHE A 62 -2.27 8.81 14.51
C PHE A 62 -2.50 7.31 14.67
N LYS A 63 -1.91 6.71 15.71
CA LYS A 63 -2.28 5.37 16.16
C LYS A 63 -3.74 5.41 16.61
N PRO A 64 -4.66 4.67 15.98
CA PRO A 64 -6.04 4.62 16.41
C PRO A 64 -6.12 4.12 17.85
N GLU A 65 -7.10 4.60 18.62
CA GLU A 65 -7.22 4.23 20.02
C GLU A 65 -7.81 2.82 20.16
N THR A 66 -8.57 2.38 19.15
CA THR A 66 -9.29 1.10 19.16
C THR A 66 -9.07 0.29 17.88
N LEU A 67 -9.22 -1.03 18.00
CA LEU A 67 -9.16 -1.96 16.88
C LEU A 67 -10.28 -1.68 15.84
N GLU A 68 -11.47 -1.29 16.29
CA GLU A 68 -12.56 -0.92 15.38
C GLU A 68 -12.21 0.26 14.48
N GLU A 69 -11.60 1.31 15.05
CA GLU A 69 -11.18 2.48 14.27
C GLU A 69 -10.10 2.10 13.25
N TRP A 70 -9.08 1.35 13.67
CA TRP A 70 -8.02 0.88 12.78
C TRP A 70 -8.57 0.04 11.61
N LEU A 71 -9.48 -0.89 11.88
CA LEU A 71 -10.12 -1.69 10.84
C LEU A 71 -11.05 -0.86 9.95
N ALA A 72 -11.78 0.11 10.50
CA ALA A 72 -12.62 1.01 9.72
C ALA A 72 -11.81 1.86 8.73
N LEU A 73 -10.61 2.29 9.13
CA LEU A 73 -9.68 3.03 8.28
C LEU A 73 -9.14 2.18 7.13
N LEU A 74 -8.91 0.89 7.38
CA LEU A 74 -8.49 -0.07 6.37
C LEU A 74 -9.64 -0.61 5.50
N GLY A 75 -10.88 -0.23 5.79
CA GLY A 75 -12.06 -0.82 5.14
C GLY A 75 -12.31 -2.29 5.52
N LEU A 76 -11.70 -2.77 6.60
CA LEU A 76 -11.75 -4.14 7.10
C LEU A 76 -12.63 -4.28 8.36
N ALA A 77 -13.54 -3.35 8.61
CA ALA A 77 -14.40 -3.33 9.81
C ALA A 77 -15.18 -4.65 10.02
N GLU A 78 -15.51 -5.36 8.94
CA GLU A 78 -16.20 -6.65 8.97
C GLU A 78 -15.38 -7.78 9.62
N TYR A 79 -14.05 -7.66 9.67
CA TYR A 79 -13.15 -8.65 10.27
C TYR A 79 -12.96 -8.45 11.79
N SER A 80 -13.50 -7.38 12.38
CA SER A 80 -13.42 -7.09 13.82
C SER A 80 -13.89 -8.26 14.70
N PRO A 81 -15.04 -8.91 14.45
CA PRO A 81 -15.50 -10.04 15.26
C PRO A 81 -14.59 -11.27 15.17
N SER A 82 -13.96 -11.49 14.02
CA SER A 82 -13.03 -12.61 13.78
C SER A 82 -11.74 -12.42 14.57
N LEU A 83 -11.14 -11.22 14.51
CA LEU A 83 -9.96 -10.85 15.27
C LEU A 83 -10.20 -10.93 16.79
N ARG A 84 -11.34 -10.43 17.26
CA ARG A 84 -11.73 -10.50 18.68
C ARG A 84 -11.87 -11.93 19.20
N ARG A 85 -12.33 -12.87 18.36
CA ARG A 85 -12.43 -14.30 18.72
C ARG A 85 -11.07 -14.95 18.90
N GLN A 86 -10.08 -14.51 18.14
CA GLN A 86 -8.71 -15.00 18.22
C GLN A 86 -7.89 -14.36 19.35
N GLY A 87 -8.42 -13.31 19.99
CA GLY A 87 -7.80 -12.68 21.14
C GLY A 87 -7.23 -11.29 20.87
N TYR A 88 -7.25 -10.83 19.61
CA TYR A 88 -6.84 -9.48 19.24
C TYR A 88 -7.93 -8.49 19.65
N ARG A 89 -7.63 -7.65 20.65
CA ARG A 89 -8.61 -6.70 21.21
C ARG A 89 -8.13 -5.25 21.12
N THR A 90 -6.83 -5.04 20.97
CA THR A 90 -6.19 -3.73 20.94
C THR A 90 -5.38 -3.54 19.66
N VAL A 91 -5.06 -2.28 19.35
CA VAL A 91 -4.17 -1.95 18.22
C VAL A 91 -2.78 -2.55 18.42
N GLU A 92 -2.31 -2.67 19.67
CA GLU A 92 -1.03 -3.33 19.98
C GLU A 92 -1.01 -4.81 19.62
N ASP A 93 -2.11 -5.53 19.89
CA ASP A 93 -2.19 -6.95 19.53
C ASP A 93 -2.07 -7.14 18.02
N VAL A 94 -2.70 -6.24 17.23
CA VAL A 94 -2.65 -6.32 15.76
C VAL A 94 -1.35 -5.81 15.15
N THR A 95 -0.56 -4.99 15.87
CA THR A 95 0.80 -4.64 15.42
C THR A 95 1.77 -5.83 15.41
N GLN A 96 1.43 -6.93 16.08
CA GLN A 96 2.18 -8.18 16.06
C GLN A 96 1.67 -9.16 15.00
N LEU A 97 0.65 -8.79 14.22
CA LEU A 97 0.14 -9.65 13.15
C LEU A 97 1.16 -9.80 12.04
N THR A 98 1.36 -11.05 11.65
CA THR A 98 2.12 -11.40 10.47
C THR A 98 1.20 -11.51 9.26
N TRP A 99 1.78 -11.48 8.07
CA TRP A 99 1.05 -11.73 6.84
C TRP A 99 0.41 -13.13 6.80
N GLU A 100 1.02 -14.12 7.46
CA GLU A 100 0.48 -15.47 7.60
C GLU A 100 -0.82 -15.47 8.42
N ASP A 101 -0.88 -14.69 9.51
CA ASP A 101 -2.09 -14.54 10.31
C ASP A 101 -3.22 -13.85 9.52
N LEU A 102 -2.89 -12.87 8.67
CA LEU A 102 -3.86 -12.20 7.79
C LEU A 102 -4.47 -13.13 6.74
N GLU A 103 -3.67 -14.03 6.17
CA GLU A 103 -4.16 -15.10 5.29
C GLU A 103 -5.10 -16.06 6.06
N ASP A 104 -4.75 -16.44 7.28
CA ASP A 104 -5.59 -17.25 8.16
C ASP A 104 -6.91 -16.56 8.56
N PHE A 105 -6.95 -15.22 8.58
CA PHE A 105 -8.20 -14.46 8.76
C PHE A 105 -9.03 -14.34 7.48
N GLY A 106 -8.56 -14.86 6.35
CA GLY A 106 -9.23 -14.75 5.05
C GLY A 106 -9.13 -13.37 4.42
N ILE A 107 -8.18 -12.54 4.87
CA ILE A 107 -7.85 -11.25 4.25
C ILE A 107 -6.88 -11.54 3.11
N LEU A 108 -7.41 -12.09 2.02
CA LEU A 108 -6.61 -12.54 0.85
C LEU A 108 -6.34 -11.42 -0.16
N ARG A 109 -6.85 -10.20 0.07
CA ARG A 109 -6.54 -9.03 -0.76
C ARG A 109 -6.50 -7.76 0.06
N LEU A 110 -5.30 -7.16 0.10
CA LEU A 110 -5.05 -5.76 0.41
C LEU A 110 -4.65 -5.06 -0.89
#